data_AF-A0A2A5YUZ0-F1
#
_entry.id   AF-A0A2A5YUZ0-F1
#
_cell.length_a   1.000
_cell.length_b   1.000
_cell.length_c   1.000
_cell.angle_alpha   90.00
_cell.angle_beta   90.00
_cell.angle_gamma   90.00
#
_symmetry.space_group_name_H-M   'P 1'
#
loop_
_entity.id
_entity.type
_entity.pdbx_description
1 polymer ?
#
loop_
_entity_poly.entity_id
_entity_poly.type
_entity_poly.pdbx_seq_one_letter_code
_entity_poly.pdbx_strand_id
1 'polypeptide(L)'
;MLRALAAPAQARRGRKSIFIIRDNAMPRLPILLATLIGLSLPASASAEPPQAPQRQWLAGDHHVHSVYSARYAVDPDHPDRAPTPIIGGDSSHSILMNAQKARQFGLDWMVATDHGGPHHSALNHARAWPDVVAARRAVPDLTLFYGMEFDVPGGEHASLIMPYGPAERDQLRDIESRFAERDAFPADPARDRKPRMIEALRYMNGLAEKPVL
;
A
#
# COMPACT_ATOMS: atom_id res chain seq x y z
N MET A 1 -14.50 -22.93 -52.23
CA MET A 1 -13.42 -22.20 -51.53
C MET A 1 -14.07 -21.15 -50.62
N LEU A 2 -14.30 -21.46 -49.35
CA LEU A 2 -14.79 -20.51 -48.34
C LEU A 2 -13.64 -20.24 -47.36
N ARG A 3 -13.16 -18.99 -47.33
CA ARG A 3 -12.19 -18.49 -46.34
C ARG A 3 -12.94 -18.18 -45.04
N ALA A 4 -12.56 -18.82 -43.94
CA ALA A 4 -12.92 -18.39 -42.60
C ALA A 4 -12.02 -17.19 -42.22
N LEU A 5 -12.64 -16.05 -41.93
CA LEU A 5 -11.96 -14.88 -41.35
C LEU A 5 -11.89 -15.10 -39.82
N ALA A 6 -10.68 -15.07 -39.28
CA ALA A 6 -10.42 -15.15 -37.85
C ALA A 6 -10.96 -13.89 -37.13
N ALA A 7 -11.65 -14.10 -36.02
CA ALA A 7 -12.04 -13.03 -35.09
C ALA A 7 -10.80 -12.47 -34.37
N PRO A 8 -10.75 -11.16 -34.04
CA PRO A 8 -9.62 -10.58 -33.36
C PRO A 8 -9.53 -11.04 -31.90
N ALA A 9 -8.32 -11.40 -31.47
CA ALA A 9 -8.00 -11.80 -30.11
C ALA A 9 -8.22 -10.64 -29.13
N GLN A 10 -8.92 -10.93 -28.03
CA GLN A 10 -9.22 -9.97 -26.99
C GLN A 10 -7.96 -9.54 -26.23
N ALA A 11 -7.67 -8.24 -26.24
CA ALA A 11 -6.55 -7.64 -25.52
C ALA A 11 -6.66 -7.92 -24.02
N ARG A 12 -5.72 -8.69 -23.47
CA ARG A 12 -5.60 -8.90 -22.02
C ARG A 12 -5.10 -7.60 -21.38
N ARG A 13 -5.97 -6.94 -20.60
CA ARG A 13 -5.59 -5.86 -19.67
C ARG A 13 -4.43 -6.34 -18.79
N GLY A 14 -3.32 -5.61 -18.82
CA GLY A 14 -2.15 -5.90 -17.98
C GLY A 14 -2.51 -5.85 -16.50
N ARG A 15 -2.22 -6.94 -15.77
CA ARG A 15 -2.23 -6.94 -14.30
C ARG A 15 -1.06 -6.07 -13.84
N LYS A 16 -1.36 -4.98 -13.14
CA LYS A 16 -0.35 -4.25 -12.37
C LYS A 16 0.10 -5.18 -11.24
N SER A 17 1.38 -5.56 -11.24
CA SER A 17 1.98 -6.37 -10.19
C SER A 17 2.85 -5.45 -9.34
N ILE A 18 2.65 -5.46 -8.02
CA ILE A 18 3.52 -4.75 -7.06
C ILE A 18 4.64 -5.72 -6.69
N PHE A 19 5.89 -5.27 -6.81
CA PHE A 19 7.07 -6.05 -6.47
C PHE A 19 7.58 -5.63 -5.09
N ILE A 20 7.71 -6.58 -4.16
CA ILE A 20 8.36 -6.38 -2.87
C ILE A 20 9.64 -7.22 -2.89
N ILE A 21 10.79 -6.58 -2.69
CA ILE A 21 12.11 -7.25 -2.62
C ILE A 21 12.48 -7.41 -1.14
N ARG A 22 12.76 -8.63 -0.70
CA ARG A 22 13.40 -8.92 0.60
C ARG A 22 14.85 -9.33 0.36
N ASP A 23 15.80 -8.60 0.93
CA ASP A 23 17.22 -8.97 0.91
C ASP A 23 17.54 -9.88 2.11
N ASN A 24 17.92 -11.14 1.83
CA ASN A 24 18.26 -12.14 2.85
C ASN A 24 19.78 -12.46 2.90
N ALA A 25 20.66 -11.48 2.73
CA ALA A 25 22.11 -11.72 2.73
C ALA A 25 22.74 -11.48 4.11
N MET A 26 23.12 -12.55 4.82
CA MET A 26 24.03 -12.50 5.98
C MET A 26 25.48 -12.67 5.51
N PRO A 27 26.45 -11.83 5.93
CA PRO A 27 27.84 -11.96 5.50
C PRO A 27 28.56 -13.08 6.27
N ARG A 28 29.20 -14.00 5.54
CA ARG A 28 30.11 -15.02 6.10
C ARG A 28 31.56 -14.53 5.97
N LEU A 29 32.27 -14.44 7.10
CA LEU A 29 33.68 -14.01 7.16
C LEU A 29 34.62 -15.22 7.00
N PRO A 30 35.59 -15.25 6.07
CA PRO A 30 36.52 -16.37 5.95
C PRO A 30 37.77 -16.17 6.83
N ILE A 31 38.16 -17.25 7.52
CA ILE A 31 39.40 -17.38 8.29
C ILE A 31 40.53 -17.77 7.32
N LEU A 32 41.66 -17.07 7.33
CA LEU A 32 42.85 -17.40 6.55
C LEU A 32 43.82 -18.27 7.35
N LEU A 33 44.24 -19.41 6.79
CA LEU A 33 45.42 -20.16 7.23
C LEU A 33 46.33 -20.36 6.02
N ALA A 34 47.59 -19.94 6.11
CA ALA A 34 48.54 -19.95 5.01
C ALA A 34 49.55 -21.10 5.15
N THR A 35 49.81 -21.86 4.07
CA THR A 35 51.17 -22.32 3.70
C THR A 35 51.26 -22.97 2.30
N LEU A 36 52.34 -22.60 1.59
CA LEU A 36 53.18 -23.32 0.60
C LEU A 36 52.73 -23.54 -0.88
N ILE A 37 53.10 -22.53 -1.68
CA ILE A 37 53.82 -22.53 -2.98
C ILE A 37 53.68 -23.76 -3.92
N GLY A 38 52.88 -23.58 -4.96
CA GLY A 38 53.08 -24.15 -6.29
C GLY A 38 52.85 -23.04 -7.33
N LEU A 39 53.75 -22.89 -8.31
CA LEU A 39 53.68 -21.86 -9.34
C LEU A 39 52.58 -22.21 -10.36
N SER A 40 51.32 -21.98 -10.00
CA SER A 40 50.19 -21.97 -10.91
C SER A 40 49.95 -20.53 -11.38
N LEU A 41 49.88 -20.34 -12.69
CA LEU A 41 49.42 -19.08 -13.29
C LEU A 41 48.08 -18.70 -12.61
N PRO A 42 47.89 -17.47 -12.13
CA PRO A 42 46.60 -17.07 -11.62
C PRO A 42 45.64 -17.08 -12.81
N ALA A 43 44.79 -18.10 -12.87
CA ALA A 43 43.57 -17.99 -13.64
C ALA A 43 42.87 -16.76 -13.05
N SER A 44 42.74 -15.70 -13.85
CA SER A 44 41.87 -14.59 -13.51
C SER A 44 40.49 -15.18 -13.29
N ALA A 45 40.14 -15.42 -12.04
CA ALA A 45 38.77 -15.67 -11.64
C ALA A 45 38.05 -14.36 -11.95
N SER A 46 37.43 -14.29 -13.11
CA SER A 46 36.40 -13.31 -13.40
C SER A 46 35.41 -13.44 -12.26
N ALA A 47 35.44 -12.49 -11.32
CA ALA A 47 34.44 -12.42 -10.26
C ALA A 47 33.10 -12.37 -10.99
N GLU A 48 32.30 -13.43 -10.85
CA GLU A 48 30.93 -13.39 -11.34
C GLU A 48 30.29 -12.13 -10.76
N PRO A 49 29.68 -11.27 -11.59
CA PRO A 49 28.97 -10.11 -11.08
C PRO A 49 27.99 -10.61 -10.03
N PRO A 50 27.81 -9.89 -8.89
CA PRO A 50 26.93 -10.31 -7.81
C PRO A 50 25.61 -10.77 -8.42
N GLN A 51 25.28 -12.04 -8.22
CA GLN A 51 24.07 -12.61 -8.79
C GLN A 51 22.91 -11.75 -8.29
N ALA A 52 22.21 -11.10 -9.22
CA ALA A 52 21.13 -10.19 -8.86
C ALA A 52 20.18 -10.94 -7.90
N PRO A 53 19.77 -10.31 -6.78
CA PRO A 53 18.96 -11.00 -5.78
C PRO A 53 17.76 -11.66 -6.46
N GLN A 54 17.60 -12.95 -6.20
CA GLN A 54 16.49 -13.72 -6.78
C GLN A 54 15.18 -13.08 -6.34
N ARG A 55 14.40 -12.59 -7.31
CA ARG A 55 13.08 -12.00 -7.05
C ARG A 55 12.08 -13.12 -6.83
N GLN A 56 11.25 -12.98 -5.79
CA GLN A 56 10.18 -13.90 -5.49
C GLN A 56 8.82 -13.29 -5.84
N TRP A 57 7.90 -14.11 -6.36
CA TRP A 57 6.50 -13.74 -6.50
C TRP A 57 5.79 -13.91 -5.15
N LEU A 58 5.15 -12.84 -4.69
CA LEU A 58 4.39 -12.84 -3.44
C LEU A 58 2.92 -12.51 -3.74
N ALA A 59 2.02 -13.37 -3.27
CA ALA A 59 0.58 -13.13 -3.39
C ALA A 59 0.16 -12.06 -2.39
N GLY A 60 -0.70 -11.13 -2.82
CA GLY A 60 -1.26 -10.17 -1.88
C GLY A 60 -2.46 -9.42 -2.39
N ASP A 61 -3.06 -8.67 -1.47
CA ASP A 61 -4.28 -7.91 -1.67
C ASP A 61 -4.05 -6.44 -1.33
N HIS A 62 -4.21 -5.58 -2.33
CA HIS A 62 -3.90 -4.16 -2.21
C HIS A 62 -5.10 -3.29 -1.83
N HIS A 63 -6.29 -3.88 -1.69
CA HIS A 63 -7.52 -3.12 -1.50
C HIS A 63 -8.47 -3.86 -0.57
N VAL A 64 -8.38 -3.58 0.74
CA VAL A 64 -9.14 -4.27 1.79
C VAL A 64 -9.73 -3.28 2.77
N HIS A 65 -11.06 -3.31 2.91
CA HIS A 65 -11.81 -2.43 3.79
C HIS A 65 -12.05 -3.08 5.14
N SER A 66 -12.00 -2.28 6.19
CA SER A 66 -12.30 -2.67 7.55
C SER A 66 -13.49 -1.90 8.10
N VAL A 67 -13.79 -2.09 9.37
CA VAL A 67 -14.79 -1.29 10.08
C VAL A 67 -14.53 0.23 10.06
N TYR A 68 -13.32 0.67 9.70
CA TYR A 68 -12.96 2.09 9.67
C TYR A 68 -13.39 2.81 8.41
N SER A 69 -13.71 2.09 7.34
CA SER A 69 -14.48 2.64 6.23
C SER A 69 -15.89 3.04 6.68
N ALA A 70 -15.98 4.24 7.23
CA ALA A 70 -17.14 4.71 7.95
C ALA A 70 -18.26 5.16 6.99
N ARG A 71 -19.50 5.02 7.44
CA ARG A 71 -20.60 5.86 6.95
C ARG A 71 -20.64 7.13 7.78
N TYR A 72 -21.36 8.14 7.31
CA TYR A 72 -21.39 9.44 7.99
C TYR A 72 -22.84 9.86 8.24
N ALA A 73 -23.19 10.02 9.51
CA ALA A 73 -24.49 10.54 9.93
C ALA A 73 -24.48 12.07 9.90
N VAL A 74 -25.37 12.66 9.11
CA VAL A 74 -25.63 14.10 9.08
C VAL A 74 -26.74 14.42 10.08
N ASP A 75 -26.54 15.46 10.88
CA ASP A 75 -27.58 16.03 11.73
C ASP A 75 -28.42 17.04 10.92
N PRO A 76 -29.70 16.75 10.62
CA PRO A 76 -30.52 17.64 9.80
C PRO A 76 -30.82 18.98 10.47
N ASP A 77 -30.78 19.05 11.80
CA ASP A 77 -31.01 20.29 12.55
C ASP A 77 -29.74 21.15 12.61
N HIS A 78 -28.59 20.54 12.37
CA HIS A 78 -27.27 21.18 12.45
C HIS A 78 -26.39 20.81 11.24
N PRO A 79 -26.77 21.22 10.02
CA PRO A 79 -26.06 20.83 8.79
C PRO A 79 -24.62 21.35 8.71
N ASP A 80 -24.28 22.39 9.49
CA ASP A 80 -22.93 22.96 9.56
C ASP A 80 -21.98 22.17 10.49
N ARG A 81 -22.48 21.15 11.20
CA ARG A 81 -21.65 20.28 12.04
C ARG A 81 -21.06 19.15 11.21
N ALA A 82 -19.79 18.83 11.47
CA ALA A 82 -19.14 17.69 10.85
C ALA A 82 -19.95 16.41 11.11
N PRO A 83 -20.23 15.59 10.07
CA PRO A 83 -20.94 14.34 10.22
C PRO A 83 -20.23 13.40 11.19
N THR A 84 -21.01 12.64 11.96
CA THR A 84 -20.45 11.65 12.88
C THR A 84 -20.12 10.36 12.13
N PRO A 85 -18.89 9.82 12.24
CA PRO A 85 -18.55 8.55 11.62
C PRO A 85 -19.29 7.39 12.32
N ILE A 86 -19.95 6.57 11.51
CA ILE A 86 -20.55 5.28 11.88
C ILE A 86 -19.56 4.20 11.46
N ILE A 87 -18.91 3.59 12.46
CA ILE A 87 -18.00 2.45 12.29
C ILE A 87 -18.76 1.22 11.80
N GLY A 88 -18.15 0.47 10.89
CA GLY A 88 -18.77 -0.68 10.24
C GLY A 88 -19.64 -0.31 9.04
N GLY A 89 -19.32 0.81 8.38
CA GLY A 89 -20.15 1.42 7.35
C GLY A 89 -20.23 0.62 6.06
N ASP A 90 -19.09 0.27 5.48
CA ASP A 90 -19.02 -0.53 4.25
C ASP A 90 -18.53 -1.97 4.46
N SER A 91 -17.93 -2.25 5.62
CA SER A 91 -17.34 -3.53 5.99
C SER A 91 -17.54 -3.76 7.48
N SER A 92 -17.85 -5.00 7.85
CA SER A 92 -17.99 -5.43 9.24
C SER A 92 -16.74 -6.12 9.80
N HIS A 93 -15.66 -6.20 9.01
CA HIS A 93 -14.45 -6.93 9.38
C HIS A 93 -13.42 -6.00 10.05
N SER A 94 -12.85 -6.43 11.17
CA SER A 94 -11.70 -5.73 11.75
C SER A 94 -10.45 -5.93 10.91
N ILE A 95 -9.47 -5.03 11.03
CA ILE A 95 -8.15 -5.18 10.38
C ILE A 95 -7.48 -6.50 10.80
N LEU A 96 -7.62 -6.90 12.07
CA LEU A 96 -7.11 -8.19 12.56
C LEU A 96 -7.80 -9.38 11.87
N MET A 97 -9.12 -9.35 11.73
CA MET A 97 -9.85 -10.42 11.03
C MET A 97 -9.35 -10.52 9.58
N ASN A 98 -9.24 -9.39 8.89
CA ASN A 98 -8.73 -9.35 7.51
C ASN A 98 -7.31 -9.92 7.43
N ALA A 99 -6.40 -9.56 8.34
CA ALA A 99 -5.05 -10.12 8.39
C ALA A 99 -5.01 -11.64 8.66
N GLN A 100 -5.84 -12.12 9.58
CA GLN A 100 -5.96 -13.55 9.85
C GLN A 100 -6.48 -14.31 8.63
N LYS A 101 -7.46 -13.75 7.91
CA LYS A 101 -8.00 -14.34 6.67
C LYS A 101 -7.00 -14.30 5.53
N ALA A 102 -6.28 -13.19 5.34
CA ALA A 102 -5.22 -13.08 4.35
C ALA A 102 -4.18 -14.20 4.54
N ARG A 103 -3.71 -14.41 5.77
CA ARG A 103 -2.80 -15.51 6.10
C ARG A 103 -3.44 -16.89 5.87
N GLN A 104 -4.69 -17.08 6.30
CA GLN A 104 -5.43 -18.33 6.11
C GLN A 104 -5.53 -18.71 4.62
N PHE A 105 -5.71 -17.72 3.74
CA PHE A 105 -5.83 -17.91 2.29
C PHE A 105 -4.50 -17.87 1.54
N GLY A 106 -3.37 -17.82 2.24
CA GLY A 106 -2.04 -17.92 1.64
C GLY A 106 -1.53 -16.62 1.00
N LEU A 107 -2.02 -15.45 1.43
CA LEU A 107 -1.42 -14.17 1.06
C LEU A 107 -0.16 -13.92 1.88
N ASP A 108 0.87 -13.38 1.21
CA ASP A 108 2.13 -12.95 1.81
C ASP A 108 2.06 -11.50 2.32
N TRP A 109 1.20 -10.69 1.70
CA TRP A 109 0.99 -9.30 2.08
C TRP A 109 -0.45 -8.84 1.85
N MET A 110 -0.86 -7.81 2.59
CA MET A 110 -2.10 -7.10 2.35
C MET A 110 -1.95 -5.62 2.70
N VAL A 111 -2.91 -4.79 2.31
CA VAL A 111 -2.98 -3.37 2.70
C VAL A 111 -4.31 -3.12 3.40
N ALA A 112 -4.29 -2.43 4.54
CA ALA A 112 -5.51 -1.84 5.11
C ALA A 112 -5.79 -0.52 4.37
N THR A 113 -6.87 -0.48 3.57
CA THR A 113 -7.23 0.64 2.69
C THR A 113 -8.69 1.02 2.89
N ASP A 114 -9.01 1.56 4.06
CA ASP A 114 -10.37 2.00 4.36
C ASP A 114 -10.79 3.17 3.44
N HIS A 115 -12.08 3.21 3.13
CA HIS A 115 -12.74 4.25 2.33
C HIS A 115 -12.77 5.57 3.10
N GLY A 116 -12.52 6.68 2.40
CA GLY A 116 -12.48 8.02 2.98
C GLY A 116 -13.85 8.61 3.35
N GLY A 117 -13.84 9.90 3.67
CA GLY A 117 -15.01 10.69 4.06
C GLY A 117 -14.66 11.84 5.00
N PRO A 118 -15.64 12.64 5.46
CA PRO A 118 -15.40 13.82 6.26
C PRO A 118 -14.51 13.56 7.49
N HIS A 119 -13.35 14.22 7.55
CA HIS A 119 -12.33 14.07 8.59
C HIS A 119 -11.83 12.62 8.80
N HIS A 120 -11.95 11.76 7.78
CA HIS A 120 -11.52 10.37 7.87
C HIS A 120 -10.03 10.23 8.18
N SER A 121 -9.18 11.14 7.71
CA SER A 121 -7.76 11.19 8.05
C SER A 121 -7.49 11.24 9.56
N ALA A 122 -8.36 11.90 10.33
CA ALA A 122 -8.28 11.92 11.79
C ALA A 122 -8.78 10.59 12.40
N LEU A 123 -9.84 10.00 11.84
CA LEU A 123 -10.36 8.70 12.25
C LEU A 123 -9.30 7.60 12.07
N ASN A 124 -8.71 7.54 10.88
CA ASN A 124 -7.66 6.61 10.50
C ASN A 124 -6.47 6.71 11.47
N HIS A 125 -5.96 7.93 11.66
CA HIS A 125 -4.81 8.21 12.51
C HIS A 125 -5.03 7.83 13.99
N ALA A 126 -6.21 8.15 14.52
CA ALA A 126 -6.52 7.94 15.93
C ALA A 126 -6.98 6.51 16.27
N ARG A 127 -7.70 5.85 15.35
CA ARG A 127 -8.40 4.59 15.63
C ARG A 127 -7.94 3.41 14.77
N ALA A 128 -7.84 3.58 13.45
CA ALA A 128 -7.39 2.50 12.58
C ALA A 128 -5.92 2.12 12.81
N TRP A 129 -5.05 3.11 13.02
CA TRP A 129 -3.62 2.88 13.22
C TRP A 129 -3.30 1.94 14.39
N PRO A 130 -3.83 2.13 15.62
CA PRO A 130 -3.64 1.17 16.71
C PRO A 130 -4.02 -0.27 16.32
N ASP A 131 -5.06 -0.47 15.51
CA ASP A 131 -5.52 -1.79 15.06
C ASP A 131 -4.60 -2.39 13.99
N VAL A 132 -4.04 -1.57 13.08
CA VAL A 132 -2.98 -2.01 12.14
C VAL A 132 -1.78 -2.54 12.93
N VAL A 133 -1.32 -1.77 13.92
CA VAL A 133 -0.18 -2.16 14.76
C VAL A 133 -0.49 -3.43 15.55
N ALA A 134 -1.71 -3.56 16.09
CA ALA A 134 -2.14 -4.77 16.79
C ALA A 134 -2.20 -5.99 15.86
N ALA A 135 -2.74 -5.84 14.65
CA ALA A 135 -2.81 -6.90 13.66
C ALA A 135 -1.42 -7.37 13.21
N ARG A 136 -0.47 -6.44 13.01
CA ARG A 136 0.94 -6.77 12.72
C ARG A 136 1.59 -7.63 13.81
N ARG A 137 1.29 -7.35 15.09
CA ARG A 137 1.78 -8.16 16.22
C ARG A 137 1.13 -9.54 16.27
N ALA A 138 -0.15 -9.63 15.96
CA ALA A 138 -0.91 -10.87 16.03
C ALA A 138 -0.67 -11.81 14.84
N VAL A 139 -0.29 -11.26 13.68
CA VAL A 139 -0.07 -12.01 12.43
C VAL A 139 1.30 -11.62 11.83
N PRO A 140 2.42 -11.88 12.54
CA PRO A 140 3.75 -11.35 12.18
C PRO A 140 4.30 -11.88 10.85
N ASP A 141 3.78 -13.02 10.38
CA ASP A 141 4.19 -13.64 9.12
C ASP A 141 3.49 -13.05 7.88
N LEU A 142 2.52 -12.15 8.06
CA LEU A 142 1.86 -11.40 6.99
C LEU A 142 2.42 -9.99 6.94
N THR A 143 2.86 -9.53 5.76
CA THR A 143 3.25 -8.13 5.59
C THR A 143 1.99 -7.27 5.44
N LEU A 144 1.54 -6.66 6.53
CA LEU A 144 0.41 -5.72 6.53
C LEU A 144 0.91 -4.28 6.32
N PHE A 145 0.66 -3.71 5.16
CA PHE A 145 0.89 -2.29 4.88
C PHE A 145 -0.27 -1.42 5.37
N TYR A 146 0.02 -0.16 5.67
CA TYR A 146 -1.01 0.85 5.92
C TYR A 146 -1.23 1.69 4.66
N GLY A 147 -2.48 2.03 4.40
CA GLY A 147 -2.90 2.72 3.19
C GLY A 147 -4.29 3.34 3.33
N MET A 148 -4.82 3.79 2.20
CA MET A 148 -6.19 4.30 2.09
C MET A 148 -6.74 3.95 0.71
N GLU A 149 -8.06 3.81 0.62
CA GLU A 149 -8.72 4.06 -0.65
C GLU A 149 -8.80 5.58 -0.82
N PHE A 150 -7.89 6.11 -1.64
CA PHE A 150 -7.73 7.54 -1.84
C PHE A 150 -8.87 8.07 -2.71
N ASP A 151 -9.69 8.97 -2.16
CA ASP A 151 -10.63 9.78 -2.93
C ASP A 151 -9.85 10.75 -3.83
N VAL A 152 -9.61 10.36 -5.08
CA VAL A 152 -8.66 11.02 -5.99
C VAL A 152 -9.23 12.37 -6.46
N PRO A 153 -8.51 13.49 -6.28
CA PRO A 153 -8.93 14.78 -6.84
C PRO A 153 -9.22 14.74 -8.35
N GLY A 154 -10.47 15.00 -8.75
CA GLY A 154 -10.85 14.97 -10.17
C GLY A 154 -10.87 13.57 -10.78
N GLY A 155 -11.04 12.55 -9.93
CA GLY A 155 -11.10 11.13 -10.29
C GLY A 155 -12.10 10.38 -9.40
N GLU A 156 -12.11 9.06 -9.51
CA GLU A 156 -12.87 8.22 -8.57
C GLU A 156 -11.93 7.81 -7.43
N HIS A 157 -11.51 6.55 -7.38
CA HIS A 157 -10.71 6.02 -6.28
C HIS A 157 -9.41 5.37 -6.77
N ALA A 158 -8.39 5.37 -5.90
CA ALA A 158 -7.13 4.65 -6.10
C ALA A 158 -6.64 4.04 -4.79
N SER A 159 -5.88 2.95 -4.85
CA SER A 159 -5.19 2.45 -3.66
C SER A 159 -3.93 3.25 -3.44
N LEU A 160 -3.75 3.80 -2.24
CA LEU A 160 -2.50 4.44 -1.83
C LEU A 160 -1.87 3.59 -0.73
N ILE A 161 -0.64 3.16 -0.95
CA ILE A 161 0.08 2.26 -0.04
C ILE A 161 1.30 3.01 0.50
N MET A 162 1.39 3.13 1.82
CA MET A 162 2.56 3.73 2.47
C MET A 162 3.70 2.72 2.58
N PRO A 163 4.96 3.16 2.45
CA PRO A 163 6.09 2.37 2.88
C PRO A 163 5.95 2.03 4.36
N TYR A 164 6.29 0.78 4.72
CA TYR A 164 6.31 0.38 6.12
C TYR A 164 7.42 1.16 6.83
N GLY A 165 7.08 1.89 7.87
CA GLY A 165 8.06 2.73 8.55
C GLY A 165 7.45 3.61 9.65
N PRO A 166 8.30 4.24 10.47
CA PRO A 166 7.84 5.05 11.60
C PRO A 166 7.01 6.27 11.17
N ALA A 167 7.17 6.73 9.93
CA ALA A 167 6.46 7.91 9.40
C ALA A 167 5.12 7.58 8.73
N GLU A 168 4.81 6.29 8.49
CA GLU A 168 3.70 5.89 7.61
C GLU A 168 2.34 6.42 8.10
N ARG A 169 2.11 6.43 9.42
CA ARG A 169 0.88 6.93 10.02
C ARG A 169 0.66 8.42 9.75
N ASP A 170 1.68 9.22 10.05
CA ASP A 170 1.57 10.67 9.99
C ASP A 170 1.59 11.14 8.52
N GLN A 171 2.37 10.49 7.66
CA GLN A 171 2.35 10.75 6.21
C GLN A 171 1.02 10.36 5.56
N LEU A 172 0.42 9.23 5.92
CA LEU A 172 -0.91 8.86 5.42
C LEU A 172 -1.94 9.94 5.75
N ARG A 173 -1.97 10.38 7.02
CA ARG A 173 -2.85 11.46 7.48
C ARG A 173 -2.57 12.76 6.73
N ASP A 174 -1.31 13.13 6.54
CA ASP A 174 -0.95 14.37 5.83
C ASP A 174 -1.39 14.35 4.36
N ILE A 175 -1.31 13.19 3.70
CA ILE A 175 -1.80 13.05 2.32
C ILE A 175 -3.32 13.14 2.28
N GLU A 176 -4.00 12.32 3.09
CA GLU A 176 -5.47 12.25 3.11
C GLU A 176 -6.08 13.61 3.48
N SER A 177 -5.62 14.19 4.58
CA SER A 177 -6.14 15.45 5.10
C SER A 177 -5.94 16.64 4.17
N ARG A 178 -4.95 16.60 3.28
CA ARG A 178 -4.66 17.69 2.35
C ARG A 178 -5.30 17.46 0.99
N PHE A 179 -5.36 16.23 0.51
CA PHE A 179 -5.65 15.97 -0.89
C PHE A 179 -6.86 15.08 -1.13
N ALA A 180 -7.29 14.24 -0.19
CA ALA A 180 -8.45 13.39 -0.43
C ALA A 180 -9.69 14.28 -0.60
N GLU A 181 -10.45 14.08 -1.68
CA GLU A 181 -11.61 14.92 -2.00
C GLU A 181 -12.58 15.00 -0.82
N ARG A 182 -12.91 13.85 -0.25
CA ARG A 182 -13.97 13.71 0.75
C ARG A 182 -13.54 13.97 2.18
N ASP A 183 -12.25 14.15 2.46
CA ASP A 183 -11.78 14.41 3.82
C ASP A 183 -12.18 15.80 4.35
N ALA A 184 -12.32 16.79 3.44
CA ALA A 184 -12.69 18.15 3.82
C ALA A 184 -14.13 18.21 4.34
N PHE A 185 -14.31 18.92 5.46
CA PHE A 185 -15.60 19.37 5.92
C PHE A 185 -15.55 20.86 6.34
N PRO A 186 -16.48 21.71 5.88
CA PRO A 186 -17.47 21.44 4.84
C PRO A 186 -16.84 20.96 3.53
N ALA A 187 -17.60 20.25 2.70
CA ALA A 187 -17.10 19.74 1.43
C ALA A 187 -16.56 20.92 0.58
N ASP A 188 -15.37 20.73 0.00
CA ASP A 188 -14.70 21.76 -0.81
C ASP A 188 -14.64 21.32 -2.29
N PRO A 189 -15.48 21.88 -3.18
CA PRO A 189 -15.46 21.55 -4.61
C PRO A 189 -14.15 21.88 -5.31
N ALA A 190 -13.24 22.66 -4.71
CA ALA A 190 -11.91 22.87 -5.27
C ALA A 190 -11.03 21.62 -5.17
N ARG A 191 -11.38 20.65 -4.29
CA ARG A 191 -10.68 19.38 -4.15
C ARG A 191 -11.01 18.38 -5.25
N ASP A 192 -12.17 18.44 -5.88
CA ASP A 192 -12.53 17.55 -7.00
C ASP A 192 -12.00 18.08 -8.34
N ARG A 193 -10.68 18.22 -8.46
CA ARG A 193 -10.04 18.78 -9.67
C ARG A 193 -8.71 18.12 -9.99
N LYS A 194 -8.49 17.79 -11.28
CA LYS A 194 -7.22 17.20 -11.76
C LYS A 194 -5.96 18.00 -11.37
N PRO A 195 -5.92 19.35 -11.42
CA PRO A 195 -4.77 20.11 -10.93
C PRO A 195 -4.42 19.81 -9.47
N ARG A 196 -5.41 19.57 -8.61
CA ARG A 196 -5.19 19.20 -7.21
C ARG A 196 -4.54 17.82 -7.08
N MET A 197 -4.85 16.88 -7.99
CA MET A 197 -4.14 15.61 -8.05
C MET A 197 -2.67 15.77 -8.48
N ILE A 198 -2.38 16.70 -9.40
CA ILE A 198 -1.00 17.00 -9.78
C ILE A 198 -0.20 17.56 -8.59
N GLU A 199 -0.83 18.39 -7.74
CA GLU A 199 -0.22 18.86 -6.49
C GLU A 199 0.02 17.72 -5.50
N ALA A 200 -0.94 16.81 -5.35
CA ALA A 200 -0.79 15.61 -4.51
C ALA A 200 0.38 14.74 -4.99
N LEU A 201 0.49 14.47 -6.29
CA LEU A 201 1.60 13.70 -6.88
C LEU A 201 2.96 14.38 -6.65
N ARG A 202 3.04 15.71 -6.81
CA ARG A 202 4.27 16.47 -6.53
C ARG A 202 4.64 16.40 -5.05
N TYR A 203 3.66 16.51 -4.16
CA TYR A 203 3.86 16.37 -2.72
C TYR A 203 4.39 14.98 -2.36
N MET A 204 3.70 13.91 -2.79
CA MET A 204 4.10 12.53 -2.54
C MET A 204 5.49 12.21 -3.11
N ASN A 205 5.82 12.74 -4.29
CA ASN A 205 7.15 12.57 -4.87
C ASN A 205 8.27 13.30 -4.10
N GLY A 206 7.94 14.31 -3.31
CA GLY A 206 8.86 15.05 -2.44
C GLY A 206 9.08 14.41 -1.06
N LEU A 207 8.33 13.38 -0.70
CA LEU A 207 8.53 12.65 0.56
C LEU A 207 9.81 11.82 0.50
N ALA A 208 10.47 11.67 1.66
CA ALA A 208 11.66 10.82 1.80
C ALA A 208 11.34 9.35 1.52
N GLU A 209 10.21 8.88 2.06
CA GLU A 209 9.63 7.57 1.79
C GLU A 209 8.37 7.79 0.93
N LYS A 210 8.39 7.28 -0.30
CA LYS A 210 7.34 7.56 -1.29
C LYS A 210 6.24 6.50 -1.26
N PRO A 211 4.96 6.89 -1.18
CA PRO A 211 3.87 5.94 -1.33
C PRO A 211 3.77 5.41 -2.76
N VAL A 212 3.06 4.29 -2.90
CA VAL A 212 2.67 3.70 -4.18
C VAL A 212 1.21 4.03 -4.45
N LEU A 213 0.90 4.41 -5.69
CA LEU A 213 -0.43 4.71 -6.21
C LEU A 213 -0.68 3.98 -7.54
#